data_AF-A0A925FJ86-F1
#
_entry.id   AF-A0A925FJ86-F1
#
_cell.length_a   1.000
_cell.length_b   1.000
_cell.length_c   1.000
_cell.angle_alpha   90.00
_cell.angle_beta   90.00
_cell.angle_gamma   90.00
#
_symmetry.space_group_name_H-M   'P 1'
#
loop_
_entity.id
_entity.type
_entity.pdbx_description
1 polymer ?
#
loop_
_entity_poly.entity_id
_entity_poly.type
_entity_poly.pdbx_seq_one_letter_code
_entity_poly.pdbx_strand_id
1 'polypeptide(L)'
;MVGDANGADKSIQQFLYQIQYENVIVYHVDDAFRNNVGHWKTQHIKCDAKKKDFHFYAFKDAAMSKEANYGFMLWDGRSKGTINNAVNLLRQDKKVLIFHSKNRKFVSLKVIDDLRNLLQEVASEEKEKLITDLKIKEFYGELSQRYLSYT
;
A
#
# COMPACT_ATOMS: atom_id res chain seq x y z
N MET A 1 -7.40 -8.92 6.28
CA MET A 1 -6.66 -9.19 5.02
C MET A 1 -5.21 -8.80 5.20
N VAL A 2 -4.29 -9.62 4.73
CA VAL A 2 -2.83 -9.38 4.78
C VAL A 2 -2.15 -10.05 3.59
N GLY A 3 -1.00 -9.56 3.14
CA GLY A 3 -0.22 -10.23 2.10
C GLY A 3 0.61 -11.39 2.66
N ASP A 4 1.27 -12.11 1.76
CA ASP A 4 2.13 -13.26 2.04
C ASP A 4 3.64 -12.94 2.11
N ALA A 5 4.03 -11.67 1.95
CA ALA A 5 5.43 -11.29 1.79
C ALA A 5 6.26 -11.50 3.08
N ASN A 6 7.57 -11.65 2.90
CA ASN A 6 8.50 -11.53 4.03
C ASN A 6 8.55 -10.08 4.52
N GLY A 7 8.82 -9.88 5.82
CA GLY A 7 8.91 -8.55 6.42
C GLY A 7 7.61 -8.13 7.11
N ALA A 8 7.04 -6.99 6.69
CA ALA A 8 5.88 -6.36 7.34
C ALA A 8 4.67 -7.31 7.40
N ASP A 9 4.31 -7.93 6.26
CA ASP A 9 3.21 -8.88 6.16
C ASP A 9 3.37 -10.04 7.15
N LYS A 10 4.53 -10.72 7.14
CA LYS A 10 4.84 -11.80 8.08
C LYS A 10 4.78 -11.35 9.55
N SER A 11 5.25 -10.15 9.86
CA SER A 11 5.23 -9.61 11.22
C SER A 11 3.80 -9.35 11.69
N ILE A 12 2.96 -8.79 10.82
CA ILE A 12 1.52 -8.60 11.09
C ILE A 12 0.83 -9.95 11.25
N GLN A 13 1.13 -10.93 10.39
CA GLN A 13 0.64 -12.30 10.55
C GLN A 13 1.02 -12.87 11.93
N GLN A 14 2.29 -12.81 12.32
CA GLN A 14 2.73 -13.30 13.64
C GLN A 14 1.96 -12.65 14.79
N PHE A 15 1.79 -11.34 14.76
CA PHE A 15 1.02 -10.63 15.77
C PHE A 15 -0.45 -11.11 15.83
N LEU A 16 -1.12 -11.20 14.67
CA LEU A 16 -2.51 -11.67 14.59
C LEU A 16 -2.66 -13.11 15.10
N TYR A 17 -1.68 -13.97 14.82
CA TYR A 17 -1.64 -15.33 15.35
C TYR A 17 -1.48 -15.36 16.87
N GLN A 18 -0.57 -14.55 17.42
CA GLN A 18 -0.31 -14.47 18.86
C GLN A 18 -1.54 -14.01 19.66
N ILE A 19 -2.31 -13.06 19.11
CA ILE A 19 -3.56 -12.59 19.74
C ILE A 19 -4.76 -13.48 19.40
N GLN A 20 -4.54 -14.62 18.74
CA GLN A 20 -5.56 -15.60 18.35
C GLN A 20 -6.69 -14.99 17.49
N TYR A 21 -6.34 -14.03 16.62
CA TYR A 21 -7.31 -13.45 15.70
C TYR A 21 -7.52 -14.35 14.47
N GLU A 22 -8.74 -14.85 14.29
CA GLU A 22 -9.04 -15.88 13.29
C GLU A 22 -9.55 -15.33 11.95
N ASN A 23 -10.11 -14.11 11.94
CA ASN A 23 -10.74 -13.52 10.76
C ASN A 23 -9.72 -12.89 9.80
N VAL A 24 -8.75 -13.70 9.36
CA VAL A 24 -7.67 -13.32 8.45
C VAL A 24 -7.85 -14.04 7.12
N ILE A 25 -7.57 -13.33 6.04
CA ILE A 25 -7.45 -13.87 4.69
C ILE A 25 -6.08 -13.44 4.17
N VAL A 26 -5.25 -14.40 3.78
CA VAL A 26 -3.90 -14.17 3.24
C VAL A 26 -3.96 -14.13 1.72
N TYR A 27 -3.56 -13.00 1.13
CA TYR A 27 -3.55 -12.82 -0.32
C TYR A 27 -2.17 -13.20 -0.86
N HIS A 28 -2.17 -14.00 -1.91
CA HIS A 28 -0.97 -14.35 -2.68
C HIS A 28 -1.29 -14.35 -4.17
N VAL A 29 -0.26 -14.18 -4.99
CA VAL A 29 -0.38 -14.10 -6.45
C VAL A 29 0.33 -15.27 -7.17
N ASP A 30 1.31 -15.87 -6.51
CA ASP A 30 2.01 -17.06 -6.98
C ASP A 30 1.22 -18.33 -6.67
N ASP A 31 1.55 -19.45 -7.31
CA ASP A 31 0.84 -20.73 -7.13
C ASP A 31 0.89 -21.22 -5.68
N ALA A 32 1.96 -20.88 -4.95
CA ALA A 32 2.11 -21.12 -3.53
C ALA A 32 2.30 -19.80 -2.76
N PHE A 33 1.67 -19.69 -1.60
CA PHE A 33 1.93 -18.58 -0.68
C PHE A 33 3.31 -18.72 -0.02
N ARG A 34 4.01 -17.59 0.18
CA ARG A 34 5.31 -17.60 0.87
C ARG A 34 5.18 -17.77 2.38
N ASN A 35 4.18 -17.13 2.98
CA ASN A 35 3.92 -17.19 4.42
C ASN A 35 2.41 -17.22 4.71
N ASN A 36 2.02 -18.12 5.62
CA ASN A 36 0.71 -18.15 6.27
C ASN A 36 0.88 -18.68 7.69
N VAL A 37 1.24 -17.80 8.63
CA VAL A 37 1.67 -18.18 9.99
C VAL A 37 0.55 -18.86 10.78
N GLY A 38 -0.68 -18.37 10.65
CA GLY A 38 -1.83 -18.89 11.40
C GLY A 38 -2.68 -19.90 10.64
N HIS A 39 -2.19 -20.42 9.50
CA HIS A 39 -2.94 -21.37 8.67
C HIS A 39 -4.35 -20.89 8.27
N TRP A 40 -4.51 -19.58 8.06
CA TRP A 40 -5.80 -18.98 7.73
C TRP A 40 -6.20 -19.26 6.28
N LYS A 41 -7.44 -18.89 5.94
CA LYS A 41 -7.94 -18.92 4.56
C LYS A 41 -7.03 -18.10 3.64
N THR A 42 -6.83 -18.58 2.42
CA THR A 42 -6.03 -17.90 1.40
C THR A 42 -6.90 -17.43 0.24
N GLN A 43 -6.49 -16.33 -0.39
CA GLN A 43 -7.08 -15.83 -1.63
C GLN A 43 -5.98 -15.76 -2.69
N HIS A 44 -6.07 -16.63 -3.69
CA HIS A 44 -5.15 -16.62 -4.83
C HIS A 44 -5.63 -15.63 -5.88
N ILE A 45 -4.81 -14.64 -6.18
CA ILE A 45 -5.04 -13.66 -7.24
C ILE A 45 -4.30 -14.14 -8.48
N LYS A 46 -5.02 -14.66 -9.48
CA LYS A 46 -4.42 -15.08 -10.75
C LYS A 46 -3.91 -13.86 -11.51
N CYS A 47 -2.63 -13.89 -11.87
CA CYS A 47 -1.98 -12.88 -12.69
C CYS A 47 -1.32 -13.57 -13.88
N ASP A 48 -1.72 -13.20 -15.11
CA ASP A 48 -1.20 -13.78 -16.35
C ASP A 48 0.20 -13.24 -16.72
N ALA A 49 0.80 -12.41 -15.86
CA ALA A 49 2.11 -11.84 -16.11
C ALA A 49 3.18 -12.94 -16.10
N LYS A 50 3.91 -13.06 -17.22
CA LYS A 50 4.95 -14.07 -17.43
C LYS A 50 6.20 -13.88 -16.56
N LYS A 51 6.34 -12.72 -15.89
CA LYS A 51 7.50 -12.37 -15.07
C LYS A 51 7.04 -11.96 -13.67
N LYS A 52 7.75 -12.46 -12.65
CA LYS A 52 7.56 -12.10 -11.23
C LYS A 52 8.25 -10.76 -10.92
N ASP A 53 7.78 -9.69 -11.56
CA ASP A 53 8.32 -8.34 -11.40
C ASP A 53 7.46 -7.48 -10.45
N PHE A 54 7.76 -6.18 -10.36
CA PHE A 54 7.00 -5.25 -9.53
C PHE A 54 5.50 -5.23 -9.89
N HIS A 55 5.14 -5.35 -11.18
CA HIS A 55 3.75 -5.35 -11.62
C HIS A 55 3.00 -6.58 -11.12
N PHE A 56 3.67 -7.73 -11.06
CA PHE A 56 3.12 -8.97 -10.52
C PHE A 56 2.65 -8.79 -9.06
N TYR A 57 3.48 -8.18 -8.22
CA TYR A 57 3.11 -7.92 -6.82
C TYR A 57 2.09 -6.78 -6.67
N ALA A 58 2.20 -5.72 -7.49
CA ALA A 58 1.25 -4.61 -7.48
C ALA A 58 -0.18 -5.03 -7.88
N PHE A 59 -0.32 -6.04 -8.74
CA PHE A 59 -1.63 -6.58 -9.13
C PHE A 59 -2.40 -7.16 -7.94
N LYS A 60 -1.71 -7.93 -7.10
CA LYS A 60 -2.24 -8.45 -5.84
C LYS A 60 -2.66 -7.33 -4.90
N ASP A 61 -1.78 -6.35 -4.70
CA ASP A 61 -2.01 -5.25 -3.77
C ASP A 61 -3.18 -4.36 -4.24
N ALA A 62 -3.38 -4.22 -5.55
CA ALA A 62 -4.54 -3.55 -6.13
C ALA A 62 -5.85 -4.33 -5.87
N ALA A 63 -5.84 -5.67 -6.03
CA ALA A 63 -6.98 -6.52 -5.70
C ALA A 63 -7.34 -6.42 -4.21
N MET A 64 -6.33 -6.47 -3.32
CA MET A 64 -6.49 -6.24 -1.89
C MET A 64 -7.11 -4.85 -1.61
N SER A 65 -6.60 -3.82 -2.28
CA SER A 65 -7.09 -2.44 -2.10
C SER A 65 -8.55 -2.31 -2.53
N LYS A 66 -9.00 -3.05 -3.54
CA LYS A 66 -10.40 -3.05 -4.02
C LYS A 66 -11.37 -3.60 -2.97
N GLU A 67 -10.98 -4.65 -2.26
CA GLU A 67 -11.83 -5.30 -1.25
C GLU A 67 -11.73 -4.64 0.13
N ALA A 68 -10.62 -3.97 0.42
CA ALA A 68 -10.42 -3.29 1.71
C ALA A 68 -11.40 -2.13 1.91
N ASN A 69 -11.82 -1.90 3.16
CA ASN A 69 -12.49 -0.65 3.56
C ASN A 69 -11.51 0.37 4.18
N TYR A 70 -10.35 -0.10 4.61
CA TYR A 70 -9.33 0.69 5.31
C TYR A 70 -7.95 0.08 5.07
N GLY A 71 -6.91 0.92 4.95
CA GLY A 71 -5.53 0.48 4.85
C GLY A 71 -4.71 0.74 6.11
N PHE A 72 -3.87 -0.21 6.50
CA PHE A 72 -2.80 0.03 7.47
C PHE A 72 -1.45 -0.32 6.84
N MET A 73 -0.49 0.57 6.98
CA MET A 73 0.80 0.46 6.31
C MET A 73 1.95 0.83 7.24
N LEU A 74 3.05 0.09 7.14
CA LEU A 74 4.32 0.43 7.77
C LEU A 74 5.22 1.04 6.69
N TRP A 75 5.65 2.28 6.89
CA TRP A 75 6.45 2.99 5.89
C TRP A 75 7.76 3.53 6.48
N ASP A 76 8.85 3.31 5.77
CA ASP A 76 10.21 3.71 6.13
C ASP A 76 10.63 5.08 5.57
N GLY A 77 9.72 5.77 4.85
CA GLY A 77 10.01 7.01 4.15
C GLY A 77 10.53 6.81 2.72
N ARG A 78 10.75 5.56 2.28
CA ARG A 78 11.44 5.23 1.01
C ARG A 78 10.68 4.23 0.15
N SER A 79 9.93 3.33 0.76
CA SER A 79 9.24 2.24 0.07
C SER A 79 8.15 2.77 -0.85
N LYS A 80 8.43 2.72 -2.16
CA LYS A 80 7.51 3.14 -3.22
C LYS A 80 6.25 2.30 -3.26
N GLY A 81 6.37 0.98 -3.05
CA GLY A 81 5.24 0.06 -3.05
C GLY A 81 4.22 0.42 -1.97
N THR A 82 4.69 0.83 -0.79
CA THR A 82 3.82 1.28 0.31
C THR A 82 3.02 2.53 -0.10
N ILE A 83 3.69 3.52 -0.68
CA ILE A 83 3.02 4.74 -1.16
C ILE A 83 2.03 4.42 -2.29
N ASN A 84 2.39 3.54 -3.22
CA ASN A 84 1.49 3.10 -4.28
C ASN A 84 0.23 2.43 -3.73
N ASN A 85 0.36 1.61 -2.69
CA ASN A 85 -0.79 0.99 -2.02
C ASN A 85 -1.67 2.05 -1.34
N ALA A 86 -1.06 3.06 -0.71
CA ALA A 86 -1.82 4.17 -0.12
C ALA A 86 -2.60 4.95 -1.18
N VAL A 87 -1.97 5.23 -2.33
CA VAL A 87 -2.62 5.89 -3.48
C VAL A 87 -3.80 5.05 -4.00
N ASN A 88 -3.63 3.74 -4.15
CA ASN A 88 -4.70 2.84 -4.63
C ASN A 88 -5.95 2.89 -3.75
N LEU A 89 -5.78 2.99 -2.43
CA LEU A 89 -6.89 3.11 -1.48
C LEU A 89 -7.50 4.51 -1.49
N LEU A 90 -6.68 5.56 -1.44
CA LEU A 90 -7.16 6.95 -1.41
C LEU A 90 -7.92 7.33 -2.69
N ARG A 91 -7.56 6.76 -3.85
CA ARG A 91 -8.30 6.93 -5.11
C ARG A 91 -9.70 6.29 -5.11
N GLN A 92 -9.94 5.39 -4.17
CA GLN A 92 -11.24 4.75 -3.97
C GLN A 92 -11.95 5.34 -2.74
N ASP A 93 -11.54 6.53 -2.30
CA ASP A 93 -12.05 7.22 -1.11
C ASP A 93 -11.92 6.41 0.19
N LYS A 94 -10.91 5.52 0.25
CA LYS A 94 -10.61 4.69 1.42
C LYS A 94 -9.51 5.31 2.25
N LYS A 95 -9.73 5.36 3.57
CA LYS A 95 -8.78 5.92 4.53
C LYS A 95 -7.60 4.98 4.74
N VAL A 96 -6.43 5.57 5.01
CA VAL A 96 -5.17 4.85 5.23
C VAL A 96 -4.51 5.35 6.50
N LEU A 97 -4.08 4.44 7.37
CA LEU A 97 -3.17 4.73 8.48
C LEU A 97 -1.75 4.32 8.09
N ILE A 98 -0.82 5.26 8.15
CA ILE A 98 0.61 4.99 7.96
C ILE A 98 1.31 5.10 9.31
N PHE A 99 2.06 4.07 9.67
CA PHE A 99 3.11 4.18 10.69
C PHE A 99 4.43 4.54 10.01
N HIS A 100 4.88 5.78 10.19
CA HIS A 100 6.15 6.27 9.65
C HIS A 100 7.30 5.88 10.58
N SER A 101 8.00 4.78 10.26
CA SER A 101 8.96 4.13 11.18
C SER A 101 10.12 5.04 11.58
N LYS A 102 10.65 5.85 10.65
CA LYS A 102 11.74 6.80 10.92
C LYS A 102 11.34 7.89 11.95
N ASN A 103 10.07 8.30 11.94
CA ASN A 103 9.56 9.36 12.80
C ASN A 103 8.76 8.78 13.99
N ARG A 104 8.59 7.45 14.04
CA ARG A 104 7.78 6.70 14.99
C ARG A 104 6.40 7.30 15.25
N LYS A 105 5.75 7.78 14.19
CA LYS A 105 4.45 8.44 14.27
C LYS A 105 3.41 7.79 13.38
N PHE A 106 2.16 7.83 13.83
CA PHE A 106 1.01 7.48 13.02
C PHE A 106 0.50 8.70 12.25
N VAL A 107 0.19 8.52 10.97
CA VAL A 107 -0.37 9.54 10.09
C VAL A 107 -1.61 8.98 9.44
N SER A 108 -2.76 9.62 9.67
CA SER A 108 -4.02 9.27 9.03
C SER A 108 -4.16 10.04 7.74
N LEU A 109 -4.34 9.32 6.63
CA LEU A 109 -4.64 9.86 5.32
C LEU A 109 -6.11 9.58 5.00
N LYS A 110 -6.86 10.63 4.73
CA LYS A 110 -8.29 10.58 4.37
C LYS A 110 -8.49 10.93 2.91
N VAL A 111 -7.69 11.86 2.40
CA VAL A 111 -7.69 12.29 1.01
C VAL A 111 -6.26 12.30 0.47
N ILE A 112 -6.12 12.40 -0.84
CA ILE A 112 -4.80 12.37 -1.47
C ILE A 112 -3.93 13.60 -1.12
N ASP A 113 -4.53 14.74 -0.74
CA ASP A 113 -3.77 15.89 -0.22
C ASP A 113 -3.03 15.55 1.09
N ASP A 114 -3.58 14.69 1.94
CA ASP A 114 -2.88 14.25 3.15
C ASP A 114 -1.59 13.50 2.81
N LEU A 115 -1.62 12.69 1.75
CA LEU A 115 -0.43 12.00 1.25
C LEU A 115 0.61 13.00 0.75
N ARG A 116 0.18 14.08 0.09
CA ARG A 116 1.11 15.14 -0.35
C ARG A 116 1.79 15.81 0.84
N ASN A 117 1.04 16.14 1.88
CA ASN A 117 1.59 16.73 3.11
C ASN A 117 2.61 15.80 3.77
N LEU A 118 2.31 14.49 3.84
CA LEU A 118 3.26 13.49 4.33
C LEU A 118 4.55 13.47 3.50
N LEU A 119 4.47 13.53 2.17
CA LEU A 119 5.63 13.54 1.29
C LEU A 119 6.45 14.84 1.36
N GLN A 120 5.89 15.94 1.86
CA GLN A 120 6.64 17.18 2.07
C GLN A 120 7.60 17.09 3.26
N GLU A 121 7.34 16.21 4.22
CA GLU A 121 8.21 15.99 5.38
C GLU A 121 9.43 15.09 5.06
N VAL A 122 9.47 14.49 3.88
CA VAL A 122 10.56 13.64 3.41
C VAL A 122 11.70 14.50 2.85
N ALA A 123 12.95 14.06 3.06
CA ALA A 123 14.11 14.73 2.49
C ALA A 123 14.00 14.89 0.97
N SER A 124 14.44 16.04 0.45
CA SER A 124 14.22 16.49 -0.92
C SER A 124 14.65 15.46 -1.98
N GLU A 125 15.79 14.80 -1.78
CA GLU A 125 16.32 13.80 -2.72
C GLU A 125 15.49 12.51 -2.76
N GLU A 126 15.03 12.02 -1.61
CA GLU A 126 14.16 10.83 -1.51
C GLU A 126 12.77 11.12 -2.09
N LYS A 127 12.27 12.34 -1.87
CA LYS A 127 11.00 12.84 -2.39
C LYS A 127 10.97 12.91 -3.92
N GLU A 128 11.97 13.50 -4.56
CA GLU A 128 12.02 13.62 -6.03
C GLU A 128 12.07 12.25 -6.72
N LYS A 129 12.80 11.29 -6.12
CA LYS A 129 12.85 9.91 -6.59
C LYS A 129 11.49 9.23 -6.49
N LEU A 130 10.81 9.37 -5.34
CA LEU A 130 9.44 8.85 -5.14
C LEU A 130 8.44 9.45 -6.14
N ILE A 131 8.47 10.76 -6.34
CA ILE A 131 7.54 11.47 -7.23
C ILE A 131 7.73 11.06 -8.69
N THR A 132 9.00 10.99 -9.14
CA THR A 132 9.35 10.62 -10.52
C THR A 132 8.94 9.19 -10.84
N ASP A 133 9.25 8.24 -9.94
CA ASP A 133 9.05 6.82 -10.20
C ASP A 133 7.58 6.39 -10.07
N LEU A 134 6.79 7.07 -9.24
CA LEU A 134 5.36 6.81 -9.11
C LEU A 134 4.52 7.52 -10.18
N LYS A 135 5.15 8.17 -11.17
CA LYS A 135 4.50 9.01 -12.18
C LYS A 135 3.49 10.00 -11.57
N ILE A 136 3.77 10.49 -10.36
CA ILE A 136 2.85 11.41 -9.69
C ILE A 136 2.76 12.72 -10.49
N LYS A 137 3.70 13.04 -11.40
CA LYS A 137 3.58 14.21 -12.29
C LYS A 137 2.38 14.18 -13.25
N GLU A 138 2.00 13.02 -13.81
CA GLU A 138 0.73 12.89 -14.57
C GLU A 138 -0.47 13.18 -13.65
N PHE A 139 -0.36 12.75 -12.38
CA PHE A 139 -1.35 12.99 -11.34
C PHE A 139 -1.40 14.46 -10.84
N TYR A 140 -0.26 15.16 -10.79
CA TYR A 140 -0.18 16.60 -10.47
C TYR A 140 -0.77 17.47 -11.60
N GLY A 141 -0.65 17.04 -12.87
CA GLY A 141 -1.23 17.73 -14.03
C GLY A 141 -2.75 17.64 -14.09
N GLU A 142 -3.32 16.47 -13.80
CA GLU A 142 -4.77 16.27 -13.77
C GLU A 142 -5.46 17.03 -12.62
N LEU A 143 -4.78 17.16 -11.46
CA LEU A 143 -5.33 17.88 -10.30
C LEU A 143 -5.25 19.40 -10.43
N SER A 144 -4.25 19.92 -11.14
CA SER A 144 -4.17 21.36 -11.45
C SER A 144 -5.16 21.77 -12.55
N GLN A 145 -5.43 20.91 -13.55
CA GLN A 145 -6.48 21.18 -14.54
C GLN A 145 -7.90 21.09 -13.97
N ARG A 146 -8.16 20.19 -13.00
CA ARG A 146 -9.48 20.08 -12.37
C ARG A 146 -9.81 21.27 -11.47
N TYR A 147 -8.83 21.87 -10.81
CA TYR A 147 -9.03 23.08 -9.99
C TYR A 147 -9.26 24.37 -10.80
N LEU A 148 -8.69 24.47 -12.01
CA LEU A 148 -8.92 25.61 -12.93
C LEU A 148 -10.24 25.52 -13.72
N SER A 149 -10.98 24.41 -13.62
CA SER A 149 -12.30 24.25 -14.26
C SER A 149 -13.50 24.63 -13.38
N TYR A 150 -13.23 25.03 -12.14
CA TYR A 150 -14.24 25.49 -11.16
C TYR A 150 -14.00 26.93 -10.67
N THR A 151 -13.16 27.70 -11.38
CA THR A 151 -13.04 29.16 -11.23
C THR A 151 -13.39 29.82 -12.55
#